data_AF-A0A7W1L0X3-F1
#
_entry.id   AF-A0A7W1L0X3-F1
#
_cell.length_a   1.000
_cell.length_b   1.000
_cell.length_c   1.000
_cell.angle_alpha   90.00
_cell.angle_beta   90.00
_cell.angle_gamma   90.00
#
_symmetry.space_group_name_H-M   'P 1'
#
loop_
_entity.id
_entity.type
_entity.pdbx_description
1 polymer ?
#
loop_
_entity_poly.entity_id
_entity_poly.type
_entity_poly.pdbx_seq_one_letter_code
_entity_poly.pdbx_strand_id
1 'polypeptide(L)'
;MINKLFVAPHDSDDWQEDVLGRDTLGDGESLEIKFHRSEKAAMWDMRIEDTQGNAIEWENLNLLEISKVTIHYENGKATAETE
;
A
#
# COMPACT_ATOMS: atom_id res chain seq x y z
N MET A 1 -4.30 -0.69 -13.24
CA MET A 1 -3.11 0.15 -13.01
C MET A 1 -3.38 0.97 -11.77
N ILE A 2 -2.47 0.90 -10.82
CA ILE A 2 -2.55 1.65 -9.58
C ILE A 2 -1.87 3.00 -9.80
N ASN A 3 -2.53 4.10 -9.47
CA ASN A 3 -2.00 5.44 -9.66
C ASN A 3 -1.60 6.13 -8.35
N LYS A 4 -2.07 5.64 -7.20
CA LYS A 4 -1.61 6.10 -5.89
C LYS A 4 -1.48 4.94 -4.92
N LEU A 5 -0.50 5.05 -4.04
CA LEU A 5 -0.28 4.14 -2.92
C LEU A 5 -0.03 4.97 -1.66
N PHE A 6 -0.80 4.72 -0.63
CA PHE A 6 -0.60 5.32 0.68
C PHE A 6 -0.31 4.24 1.70
N VAL A 7 0.60 4.55 2.61
CA VAL A 7 0.89 3.74 3.80
C VAL A 7 0.96 4.66 5.01
N ALA A 8 0.34 4.26 6.10
CA ALA A 8 0.37 5.01 7.35
C ALA A 8 0.41 4.07 8.55
N PRO A 9 1.01 4.47 9.69
CA PRO A 9 0.83 3.73 10.94
C PRO A 9 -0.65 3.53 11.24
N HIS A 10 -1.05 2.36 11.73
CA HIS A 10 -2.46 2.04 12.00
C HIS A 10 -3.12 2.98 13.02
N ASP A 11 -2.33 3.64 13.88
CA ASP A 11 -2.80 4.63 14.85
C ASP A 11 -2.79 6.08 14.32
N SER A 12 -2.49 6.27 13.04
CA SER A 12 -2.52 7.57 12.36
C SER A 12 -3.92 7.93 11.87
N ASP A 13 -4.35 9.16 12.13
CA ASP A 13 -5.59 9.71 11.57
C ASP A 13 -5.41 10.29 10.15
N ASP A 14 -4.19 10.28 9.61
CA ASP A 14 -3.85 10.86 8.31
C ASP A 14 -3.13 9.85 7.39
N TRP A 15 -3.60 9.77 6.15
CA TRP A 15 -2.94 9.06 5.06
C TRP A 15 -1.86 10.01 4.55
N GLN A 16 -0.59 9.69 4.85
CA GLN A 16 0.58 10.49 4.48
C GLN A 16 0.70 10.71 2.95
N GLU A 17 1.86 11.16 2.47
CA GLU A 17 2.05 11.39 1.03
C GLU A 17 1.92 10.11 0.19
N ASP A 18 1.52 10.27 -1.07
CA ASP A 18 1.49 9.19 -2.06
C ASP A 18 2.92 8.68 -2.34
N VAL A 19 3.12 7.39 -2.08
CA VAL A 19 4.40 6.69 -2.21
C VAL A 19 4.82 6.53 -3.67
N LEU A 20 3.89 6.44 -4.63
CA LEU A 20 4.22 6.35 -6.06
C LEU A 20 4.69 7.69 -6.63
N GLY A 21 4.30 8.81 -6.00
CA GLY A 21 4.68 10.16 -6.40
C GLY A 21 4.09 10.56 -7.76
N ARG A 22 4.90 10.49 -8.82
CA ARG A 22 4.45 10.81 -10.21
C ARG A 22 4.31 9.59 -11.10
N ASP A 23 4.62 8.41 -10.56
CA ASP A 23 4.61 7.16 -11.32
C ASP A 23 3.31 6.39 -11.13
N THR A 24 3.12 5.34 -11.92
CA THR A 24 2.01 4.40 -11.77
C THR A 24 2.55 2.98 -11.70
N LEU A 25 1.89 2.11 -10.94
CA LEU A 25 2.24 0.70 -10.88
C LEU A 25 1.36 -0.11 -11.83
N GLY A 26 1.99 -0.61 -12.89
CA GLY A 26 1.41 -1.51 -13.89
C GLY A 26 1.33 -2.96 -13.43
N ASP A 27 0.73 -3.79 -14.27
CA ASP A 27 0.66 -5.23 -14.02
C ASP A 27 2.05 -5.87 -14.06
N GLY A 28 2.36 -6.70 -13.06
CA GLY A 28 3.67 -7.33 -12.90
C GLY A 28 4.79 -6.39 -12.45
N GLU A 29 4.54 -5.10 -12.25
CA GLU A 29 5.52 -4.17 -11.71
C GLU A 29 5.59 -4.25 -10.18
N SER A 30 6.69 -3.77 -9.61
CA SER A 30 6.92 -3.79 -8.17
C SER A 30 7.70 -2.55 -7.75
N LEU A 31 7.37 -2.05 -6.56
CA LEU A 31 8.07 -0.95 -5.91
C LEU A 31 8.62 -1.42 -4.56
N GLU A 32 9.85 -1.03 -4.26
CA GLU A 32 10.44 -1.23 -2.93
C GLU A 32 10.19 0.01 -2.07
N ILE A 33 9.50 -0.16 -0.94
CA ILE A 33 9.26 0.91 0.04
C ILE A 33 10.24 0.75 1.20
N LYS A 34 10.89 1.86 1.59
CA LYS A 34 11.84 1.88 2.70
C LYS A 34 11.40 2.87 3.75
N PHE A 35 11.14 2.37 4.95
CA PHE A 35 10.86 3.21 6.11
C PHE A 35 12.15 3.71 6.75
N HIS A 36 12.08 4.89 7.37
CA HIS A 36 13.22 5.44 8.09
C HIS A 36 13.56 4.56 9.30
N ARG A 37 14.85 4.44 9.65
CA ARG A 37 15.31 3.58 10.75
C ARG A 37 14.79 3.98 12.14
N SER A 38 14.28 5.21 12.28
CA SER A 38 13.68 5.69 13.53
C SER A 38 12.20 5.35 13.65
N GLU A 39 11.59 4.82 12.60
CA GLU A 39 10.20 4.39 12.61
C GLU A 39 10.04 3.22 13.60
N LYS A 40 8.96 3.27 14.38
CA LYS A 40 8.66 2.30 15.45
C LYS A 40 7.33 1.59 15.25
N ALA A 41 6.50 2.05 14.32
CA ALA A 41 5.23 1.42 14.02
C ALA A 41 5.44 0.01 13.47
N ALA A 42 4.80 -0.98 14.11
CA ALA A 42 4.74 -2.35 13.62
C ALA A 42 3.52 -2.57 12.72
N MET A 43 2.38 -1.98 13.10
CA MET A 43 1.11 -2.10 12.40
C MET A 43 0.89 -0.92 11.48
N TRP A 44 0.51 -1.21 10.25
CA TRP A 44 0.32 -0.25 9.19
C TRP A 44 -0.98 -0.51 8.44
N ASP A 45 -1.53 0.57 7.90
CA ASP A 45 -2.61 0.50 6.95
C ASP A 45 -2.09 0.88 5.57
N MET A 46 -2.67 0.26 4.55
CA MET A 46 -2.32 0.46 3.16
C MET A 46 -3.57 0.80 2.38
N ARG A 47 -3.48 1.83 1.54
CA ARG A 47 -4.55 2.24 0.62
C ARG A 47 -3.99 2.35 -0.79
N ILE A 48 -4.71 1.80 -1.75
CA ILE A 48 -4.43 1.99 -3.17
C ILE A 48 -5.59 2.70 -3.85
N GLU A 49 -5.26 3.53 -4.85
CA GLU A 49 -6.24 4.08 -5.78
C GLU A 49 -5.88 3.65 -7.20
N ASP A 50 -6.90 3.31 -7.99
CA ASP A 50 -6.73 3.07 -9.42
C ASP A 50 -6.99 4.33 -10.26
N THR A 51 -6.71 4.23 -11.56
CA THR A 51 -6.93 5.34 -12.50
C THR A 51 -8.41 5.73 -12.70
N GLN A 52 -9.35 4.94 -12.19
CA GLN A 52 -10.79 5.21 -12.22
C GLN A 52 -11.30 5.83 -10.90
N GLY A 53 -10.43 5.97 -9.90
CA GLY A 53 -10.76 6.49 -8.58
C GLY A 53 -11.33 5.45 -7.61
N ASN A 54 -11.26 4.16 -7.94
CA ASN A 54 -11.61 3.11 -6.99
C ASN A 54 -10.51 3.00 -5.93
N ALA A 55 -10.89 3.02 -4.66
CA ALA A 55 -9.98 2.89 -3.54
C ALA A 55 -10.21 1.56 -2.81
N ILE A 56 -9.12 0.93 -2.39
CA ILE A 56 -9.14 -0.28 -1.56
C ILE A 56 -8.13 -0.11 -0.44
N GLU A 57 -8.56 -0.49 0.76
CA GLU A 57 -7.82 -0.31 2.00
C GLU A 57 -7.63 -1.66 2.70
N TRP A 58 -6.44 -1.85 3.26
CA TRP A 58 -6.08 -2.96 4.11
C TRP A 58 -5.54 -2.40 5.41
N GLU A 59 -6.11 -2.84 6.53
CA GLU A 59 -5.75 -2.36 7.86
C GLU A 59 -5.00 -3.43 8.66
N ASN A 60 -4.27 -3.00 9.69
CA ASN A 60 -3.59 -3.87 10.65
C ASN A 60 -2.53 -4.82 10.03
N LEU A 61 -1.80 -4.36 9.02
CA LEU A 61 -0.70 -5.10 8.43
C LEU A 61 0.54 -5.01 9.32
N ASN A 62 1.03 -6.17 9.81
CA ASN A 62 2.27 -6.23 10.58
C ASN A 62 3.49 -6.24 9.65
N LEU A 63 4.03 -5.07 9.30
CA LEU A 63 5.16 -4.95 8.36
C LEU A 63 6.52 -5.35 8.97
N LEU A 64 6.56 -5.78 10.24
CA LEU A 64 7.73 -6.46 10.80
C LEU A 64 7.77 -7.94 10.42
N GLU A 65 6.61 -8.52 10.09
CA GLU A 65 6.46 -9.91 9.65
C GLU A 65 6.23 -10.00 8.15
N ILE A 66 5.51 -9.03 7.58
CA ILE A 66 5.22 -8.94 6.16
C ILE A 66 6.34 -8.19 5.44
N SER A 67 6.98 -8.87 4.51
CA SER A 67 8.04 -8.34 3.65
C SER A 67 7.55 -7.99 2.25
N LYS A 68 6.43 -8.59 1.81
CA LYS A 68 5.86 -8.38 0.49
C LYS A 68 4.34 -8.45 0.53
N VAL A 69 3.70 -7.54 -0.21
CA VAL A 69 2.26 -7.56 -0.47
C VAL A 69 2.03 -7.66 -1.97
N THR A 70 1.36 -8.71 -2.41
CA THR A 70 0.96 -8.91 -3.80
C THR A 70 -0.52 -8.59 -3.95
N ILE A 71 -0.83 -7.62 -4.81
CA ILE A 71 -2.20 -7.19 -5.06
C ILE A 71 -2.72 -7.90 -6.31
N HIS A 72 -3.80 -8.66 -6.15
CA HIS A 72 -4.56 -9.20 -7.28
C HIS A 72 -5.77 -8.32 -7.49
N TYR A 73 -5.89 -7.72 -8.68
CA TYR A 73 -6.94 -6.75 -8.99
C TYR A 73 -7.72 -7.17 -10.23
N GLU A 74 -9.02 -7.46 -10.07
CA GLU A 74 -9.92 -7.80 -11.16
C GLU A 74 -11.28 -7.13 -10.99
N ASN A 75 -11.76 -6.40 -12.01
CA ASN A 75 -13.11 -5.84 -12.08
C ASN A 75 -13.54 -5.02 -10.83
N GLY A 76 -12.66 -4.16 -10.30
CA GLY A 76 -12.99 -3.34 -9.12
C GLY A 76 -12.87 -4.07 -7.79
N LYS A 77 -12.47 -5.34 -7.80
CA LYS A 77 -12.22 -6.14 -6.60
C LYS A 77 -10.72 -6.41 -6.50
N ALA A 78 -10.18 -6.23 -5.30
CA ALA A 78 -8.82 -6.65 -5.02
C ALA A 78 -8.73 -7.57 -3.82
N THR A 79 -7.74 -8.45 -3.88
CA THR A 79 -7.26 -9.23 -2.75
C THR A 79 -5.77 -8.97 -2.55
N ALA A 80 -5.31 -9.06 -1.32
CA ALA A 80 -3.90 -8.99 -0.99
C ALA A 80 -3.41 -10.35 -0.50
N GLU A 81 -2.28 -10.79 -1.05
CA GLU A 81 -1.48 -11.90 -0.52
C GLU A 81 -0.24 -11.31 0.15
N THR A 82 0.09 -11.79 1.36
CA THR A 82 1.20 -11.27 2.17
C THR A 82 2.22 -12.36 2.44
N GLU A 83 3.51 -12.06 2.27
CA GLU A 83 4.64 -12.97 2.52
C GLU A 83 5.63 -12.40 3.56
#